data_AF-A0A848VMS4-F1
#
_entry.id   AF-A0A848VMS4-F1
#
_cell.length_a   1.000
_cell.length_b   1.000
_cell.length_c   1.000
_cell.angle_alpha   90.00
_cell.angle_beta   90.00
_cell.angle_gamma   90.00
#
_symmetry.space_group_name_H-M   'P 1'
#
loop_
_entity.id
_entity.type
_entity.pdbx_description
1 polymer ?
#
loop_
_entity_poly.entity_id
_entity_poly.type
_entity_poly.pdbx_seq_one_letter_code
_entity_poly.pdbx_strand_id
1 'polypeptide(L)' 'LDGVLMFENTGSATMPTFEARGALDIPTPVLAAPEFADLDGDGDEDLFVGGVSGGLYYFERR' A
#
# COMPACT_ATOMS: atom_id res chain seq x y z
N LEU A 1 15.85 -5.88 -3.40
CA LEU A 1 14.42 -5.90 -3.05
C LEU A 1 13.87 -4.58 -3.52
N ASP A 2 12.89 -4.61 -4.42
CA ASP A 2 12.40 -3.42 -5.14
C ASP A 2 11.36 -2.62 -4.34
N GLY A 3 11.42 -2.67 -3.01
CA GLY A 3 10.50 -1.98 -2.12
C GLY A 3 9.11 -2.60 -2.05
N VAL A 4 8.09 -1.77 -1.77
CA VAL A 4 6.66 -2.11 -1.88
C VAL A 4 6.20 -1.86 -3.31
N LEU A 5 5.70 -2.88 -4.00
CA LEU A 5 5.22 -2.76 -5.38
C LEU A 5 3.72 -2.47 -5.42
N MET A 6 3.33 -1.51 -6.25
CA MET A 6 1.94 -1.14 -6.50
C MET A 6 1.42 -1.81 -7.78
N PHE A 7 0.25 -2.43 -7.66
CA PHE A 7 -0.53 -2.95 -8.78
C PHE A 7 -1.92 -2.31 -8.73
N GLU A 8 -2.35 -1.71 -9.84
CA GLU A 8 -3.68 -1.14 -9.97
C GLU A 8 -4.60 -2.13 -10.69
N ASN A 9 -5.79 -2.38 -10.13
CA ASN A 9 -6.83 -3.13 -10.84
C ASN A 9 -7.53 -2.21 -11.85
N THR A 10 -7.17 -2.31 -13.13
CA THR A 10 -7.82 -1.60 -14.25
C THR A 10 -9.01 -2.37 -14.84
N GLY A 11 -9.31 -3.55 -14.29
CA GLY A 11 -10.48 -4.37 -14.63
C GLY A 11 -11.71 -4.04 -13.78
N SER A 12 -12.54 -5.05 -13.52
CA SER A 12 -13.69 -4.92 -12.60
C SER A 12 -13.47 -5.71 -11.30
N ALA A 13 -14.35 -5.53 -10.32
CA ALA A 13 -14.33 -6.30 -9.08
C ALA A 13 -14.53 -7.82 -9.30
N THR A 14 -15.20 -8.21 -10.39
CA THR A 14 -15.46 -9.62 -10.73
C THR A 14 -14.57 -10.17 -11.85
N MET A 15 -13.87 -9.28 -12.56
CA MET A 15 -12.90 -9.62 -13.61
C MET A 15 -11.67 -8.72 -13.44
N PRO A 16 -10.83 -8.98 -12.42
CA PRO A 16 -9.70 -8.12 -12.11
C PRO A 16 -8.64 -8.22 -13.20
N THR A 17 -8.03 -7.08 -13.55
CA THR A 17 -6.88 -6.98 -14.45
C THR A 17 -5.87 -6.07 -13.77
N PHE A 18 -4.71 -6.61 -13.41
CA PHE A 18 -3.71 -5.85 -12.66
C PHE A 18 -2.60 -5.34 -13.56
N GLU A 19 -2.36 -4.03 -13.48
CA GLU A 19 -1.22 -3.36 -14.12
C GLU A 19 -0.20 -2.93 -13.06
N ALA A 20 1.07 -3.23 -13.30
CA ALA A 20 2.14 -2.75 -12.43
C ALA A 20 2.29 -1.23 -12.56
N ARG A 21 2.27 -0.52 -11.43
CA ARG A 21 2.58 0.92 -11.33
C ARG A 21 4.00 1.18 -10.84
N GLY A 22 4.72 0.13 -10.46
CA GLY A 22 6.11 0.20 -10.02
C GLY A 22 6.23 0.16 -8.49
N ALA A 23 7.41 0.51 -7.99
CA ALA A 23 7.66 0.60 -6.56
C ALA A 23 7.15 1.92 -6.01
N LEU A 24 6.55 1.88 -4.82
CA LEU A 24 6.27 3.08 -4.04
C LEU A 24 7.58 3.63 -3.47
N ASP A 25 7.76 4.95 -3.57
CA ASP A 25 8.90 5.65 -2.98
C ASP A 25 8.67 5.88 -1.48
N ILE A 26 8.65 4.78 -0.73
CA ILE A 26 8.40 4.76 0.70
C ILE A 26 9.44 3.91 1.43
N PRO A 27 9.73 4.21 2.71
CA PRO A 27 10.53 3.35 3.55
C PRO A 27 9.98 1.92 3.52
N THR A 28 10.84 0.98 3.13
CA THR A 28 10.50 -0.44 3.11
C THR A 28 11.22 -1.13 4.27
N PRO A 29 10.56 -1.28 5.44
CA PRO A 29 11.17 -1.95 6.58
C PRO A 29 11.43 -3.44 6.28
N VAL A 30 12.27 -4.08 7.10
CA VAL A 30 12.54 -5.52 7.00
C VAL A 30 11.24 -6.29 7.22
N LEU A 31 10.94 -7.21 6.29
CA LEU A 31 9.67 -7.94 6.25
C LEU A 31 8.48 -6.97 6.27
N ALA A 32 8.48 -6.01 5.33
CA ALA A 32 7.40 -5.05 5.17
C ALA A 32 6.03 -5.75 5.06
N ALA A 33 5.06 -5.26 5.81
CA ALA A 33 3.68 -5.72 5.84
C ALA A 33 2.77 -4.52 5.56
N PRO A 34 2.47 -4.22 4.27
CA PRO A 34 1.56 -3.16 3.91
C PRO A 34 0.09 -3.55 4.16
N GLU A 35 -0.75 -2.60 4.55
CA GLU A 35 -2.21 -2.76 4.73
C GLU A 35 -2.93 -1.46 4.33
N PHE A 36 -4.17 -1.56 3.83
CA PHE A 36 -5.03 -0.42 3.54
C PHE A 36 -6.14 -0.28 4.59
N ALA A 37 -6.38 0.95 5.07
CA ALA A 37 -7.51 1.27 5.94
C ALA A 37 -7.83 2.78 5.92
N ASP A 38 -9.09 3.16 6.06
CA ASP A 38 -9.54 4.54 6.27
C ASP A 38 -9.32 4.93 7.74
N LEU A 39 -8.27 5.71 8.04
CA LEU A 39 -7.90 6.05 9.41
C LEU A 39 -8.55 7.34 9.89
N ASP A 40 -8.60 8.32 8.99
CA ASP A 40 -9.01 9.68 9.34
C ASP A 40 -10.52 9.91 9.14
N GLY A 41 -11.21 8.94 8.52
CA GLY A 41 -12.66 8.89 8.36
C GLY A 41 -13.15 9.69 7.17
N ASP A 42 -12.31 9.98 6.18
CA ASP A 42 -12.68 10.75 4.99
C ASP A 42 -13.25 9.88 3.85
N GLY A 43 -13.17 8.56 3.98
CA GLY A 43 -13.73 7.58 3.07
C GLY A 43 -12.78 7.11 1.97
N ASP A 44 -11.51 7.50 2.00
CA ASP A 44 -10.47 6.88 1.18
C ASP A 44 -9.55 5.93 2.00
N GLU A 45 -8.90 5.00 1.29
CA GLU A 45 -8.03 4.02 1.94
C GLU A 45 -6.61 4.55 2.03
N ASP A 46 -6.10 4.72 3.25
CA ASP A 46 -4.72 5.06 3.56
C ASP A 46 -3.80 3.86 3.50
N LEU A 47 -2.51 4.09 3.24
CA LEU A 47 -1.49 3.04 3.29
C LEU A 47 -0.74 3.04 4.63
N PHE A 48 -0.70 1.86 5.24
CA PHE A 48 0.13 1.54 6.38
C PHE A 48 1.25 0.61 5.98
N VAL A 49 2.46 0.84 6.49
CA VAL A 49 3.59 -0.10 6.31
C VAL A 49 4.28 -0.35 7.64
N GLY A 50 4.10 -1.56 8.16
CA GLY A 50 4.84 -2.08 9.32
C GLY A 50 5.98 -3.01 8.90
N GLY A 51 6.79 -3.45 9.87
CA GLY A 51 7.81 -4.47 9.65
C GLY A 51 8.21 -5.17 10.95
N VAL A 52 9.04 -6.22 10.85
CA VAL A 52 9.40 -7.07 12.01
C VAL A 52 10.17 -6.32 13.10
N SER A 53 10.82 -5.21 12.76
CA SER A 53 11.55 -4.36 13.69
C SER A 53 10.64 -3.44 14.53
N GLY A 54 9.32 -3.49 14.29
CA GLY A 54 8.36 -2.55 14.87
C GLY A 54 8.37 -1.19 14.16
N GLY A 55 7.53 -0.29 14.67
CA GLY A 55 7.24 0.99 14.03
C GLY A 55 6.17 0.87 12.95
N LEU A 56 5.65 2.02 12.53
CA LEU A 56 4.59 2.14 11.54
C LEU A 56 4.85 3.38 10.69
N TYR A 57 4.84 3.22 9.38
CA TYR A 57 4.73 4.33 8.43
C TYR A 57 3.27 4.46 8.01
N TYR A 58 2.78 5.70 7.95
CA TYR A 58 1.42 6.05 7.55
C TYR A 58 1.50 7.04 6.39
N PHE A 59 0.73 6.76 5.33
CA PHE A 59 0.61 7.57 4.14
C PHE A 59 -0.86 7.82 3.86
N GLU A 60 -1.26 9.05 4.16
CA GLU A 60 -2.55 9.63 3.81
C GLU A 60 -2.71 9.73 2.29
N ARG A 61 -3.90 9.42 1.78
CA ARG A 61 -4.29 9.75 0.41
C ARG A 61 -5.15 11.03 0.40
N ARG A 62 -4.77 12.00 -0.45
CA ARG A 62 -5.47 13.30 -0.63
C ARG A 62 -5.49 13.72 -2.08
#